data_AF-A0A1W9PEG9-F1
#
_entry.id   AF-A0A1W9PEG9-F1
#
_cell.length_a   1.000
_cell.length_b   1.000
_cell.length_c   1.000
_cell.angle_alpha   90.00
_cell.angle_beta   90.00
_cell.angle_gamma   90.00
#
_symmetry.space_group_name_H-M   'P 1'
#
loop_
_entity.id
_entity.type
_entity.pdbx_description
1 polymer ?
#
loop_
_entity_poly.entity_id
_entity_poly.type
_entity_poly.pdbx_seq_one_letter_code
_entity_poly.pdbx_strand_id
1 'polypeptide(L)'
;METTDRVKKEIDWLKEAKKLQETPDFGKLEWWKPSEGRYIVRILNNGVPYKSEFGTGERARVLDKIRLEIKTDNERWNWGITKGKTRKSLYGQLCTIAEKNEGRLEKTKITLLVKGKGKDKEYIILEAINDESEKEENSLERLAKGLLSYIGLKGENHKNVKKEELYNTFDISEDKIDDALDLLEKEDKISIELDGTIVVL
;
A
#
# COMPACT_ATOMS: atom_id res chain seq x y z
N MET A 1 -42.58 1.77 48.09
CA MET A 1 -41.68 0.72 47.58
C MET A 1 -42.19 0.35 46.20
N GLU A 2 -41.58 0.89 45.14
CA GLU A 2 -41.92 0.52 43.76
C GLU A 2 -40.84 -0.42 43.21
N THR A 3 -41.21 -1.68 43.04
CA THR A 3 -40.39 -2.69 42.37
C THR A 3 -40.46 -2.45 40.86
N THR A 4 -39.33 -2.05 40.27
CA THR A 4 -39.18 -1.90 38.82
C THR A 4 -38.96 -3.27 38.19
N ASP A 5 -39.97 -3.81 37.51
CA ASP A 5 -39.82 -4.98 36.65
C ASP A 5 -38.96 -4.61 35.43
N ARG A 6 -37.68 -4.97 35.49
CA ARG A 6 -36.79 -4.93 34.32
C ARG A 6 -36.97 -6.22 33.52
N VAL A 7 -37.87 -6.18 32.54
CA VAL A 7 -37.98 -7.23 31.51
C VAL A 7 -36.64 -7.30 30.77
N LYS A 8 -35.85 -8.35 31.02
CA LYS A 8 -34.71 -8.74 30.19
C LYS A 8 -35.27 -9.09 28.81
N LYS A 9 -35.12 -8.19 27.83
CA LYS A 9 -35.33 -8.54 26.43
C LYS A 9 -34.27 -9.56 26.03
N GLU A 10 -34.69 -10.82 25.88
CA GLU A 10 -33.89 -11.85 25.24
C GLU A 10 -33.50 -11.39 23.83
N ILE A 11 -32.24 -11.62 23.49
CA ILE A 11 -31.70 -11.30 22.17
C ILE A 11 -32.24 -12.34 21.19
N ASP A 12 -32.96 -11.88 20.18
CA ASP A 12 -33.40 -12.71 19.06
C ASP A 12 -32.21 -12.95 18.12
N TRP A 13 -31.53 -14.06 18.36
CA TRP A 13 -30.34 -14.48 17.61
C TRP A 13 -30.63 -14.72 16.12
N LEU A 14 -31.88 -15.04 15.74
CA LEU A 14 -32.30 -15.20 14.35
C LEU A 14 -32.39 -13.85 13.63
N LYS A 15 -32.83 -12.81 14.33
CA LYS A 15 -32.86 -11.43 13.81
C LYS A 15 -31.46 -10.83 13.67
N GLU A 16 -30.54 -11.15 14.58
CA GLU A 16 -29.13 -10.75 14.43
C GLU A 16 -28.41 -11.51 13.31
N ALA A 17 -28.67 -12.81 13.14
CA ALA A 17 -28.13 -13.58 12.02
C ALA A 17 -28.60 -13.02 10.65
N LYS A 18 -29.85 -12.56 10.55
CA LYS A 18 -30.35 -11.89 9.33
C LYS A 18 -29.70 -10.54 9.07
N LYS A 19 -29.50 -9.70 10.10
CA LYS A 19 -28.76 -8.42 9.94
C LYS A 19 -27.32 -8.64 9.46
N LEU A 20 -26.67 -9.73 9.88
CA LEU A 20 -25.33 -10.10 9.42
C LEU A 20 -25.29 -10.53 7.95
N GLN A 21 -26.40 -11.01 7.38
CA GLN A 21 -26.49 -11.44 5.98
C GLN A 21 -26.77 -10.29 4.99
N GLU A 22 -27.28 -9.15 5.45
CA GLU A 22 -27.79 -8.07 4.59
C GLU A 22 -26.77 -6.97 4.26
N THR A 23 -25.49 -7.12 4.63
CA THR A 23 -24.45 -6.12 4.31
C THR A 23 -23.51 -6.69 3.23
N PRO A 24 -23.37 -6.06 2.05
CA PRO A 24 -22.59 -6.62 0.95
C PRO A 24 -21.13 -6.72 1.37
N ASP A 25 -20.62 -7.94 1.50
CA ASP A 25 -19.24 -8.31 1.89
C ASP A 25 -18.76 -7.84 3.27
N PHE A 26 -19.66 -7.45 4.17
CA PHE A 26 -19.32 -7.15 5.56
C PHE A 26 -19.37 -8.44 6.40
N GLY A 27 -18.26 -9.20 6.45
CA GLY A 27 -18.14 -10.32 7.39
C GLY A 27 -17.44 -11.59 6.89
N LYS A 28 -16.99 -11.66 5.63
CA LYS A 28 -16.31 -12.86 5.11
C LYS A 28 -14.86 -13.04 5.59
N LEU A 29 -14.18 -11.94 5.95
CA LEU A 29 -12.79 -11.99 6.44
C LEU A 29 -12.75 -11.80 7.95
N GLU A 30 -11.88 -12.57 8.61
CA GLU A 30 -11.63 -12.42 10.04
C GLU A 30 -10.95 -11.09 10.37
N TRP A 31 -11.14 -10.62 11.61
CA TRP A 31 -10.53 -9.39 12.09
C TRP A 31 -9.11 -9.63 12.56
N TRP A 32 -8.15 -9.05 11.86
CA TRP A 32 -6.75 -9.08 12.25
C TRP A 32 -6.52 -8.28 13.53
N LYS A 33 -5.88 -8.94 14.50
CA LYS A 33 -5.48 -8.38 15.79
C LYS A 33 -4.00 -8.71 16.00
N PRO A 34 -3.07 -7.93 15.42
CA PRO A 34 -1.66 -8.27 15.48
C PRO A 34 -1.18 -8.30 16.93
N SER A 35 -0.39 -9.32 17.27
CA SER A 35 0.40 -9.34 18.50
C SER A 35 1.57 -8.36 18.39
N GLU A 36 2.36 -8.26 19.46
CA GLU A 36 3.64 -7.55 19.41
C GLU A 36 4.56 -8.23 18.38
N GLY A 37 5.26 -7.43 17.56
CA GLY A 37 6.09 -7.94 16.47
C GLY A 37 6.21 -6.99 15.27
N ARG A 38 6.92 -7.45 14.24
CA ARG A 38 7.08 -6.76 12.96
C ARG A 38 6.33 -7.53 11.87
N TYR A 39 5.54 -6.82 11.08
CA TYR A 39 4.67 -7.40 10.05
C TYR A 39 4.85 -6.69 8.71
N ILE A 40 4.80 -7.45 7.62
CA ILE A 40 4.63 -6.91 6.28
C ILE A 40 3.14 -6.96 5.95
N VAL A 41 2.54 -5.80 5.73
CA VAL A 41 1.10 -5.66 5.49
C VAL A 41 0.90 -5.04 4.11
N ARG A 42 0.20 -5.73 3.23
CA ARG A 42 -0.28 -5.14 1.97
C ARG A 42 -1.70 -4.65 2.14
N ILE A 43 -1.95 -3.38 1.83
CA ILE A 43 -3.27 -2.78 1.90
C ILE A 43 -3.99 -3.02 0.56
N LEU A 44 -5.20 -3.57 0.63
CA LEU A 44 -5.97 -4.01 -0.54
C LEU A 44 -7.15 -3.09 -0.89
N ASN A 45 -7.42 -2.07 -0.07
CA ASN A 45 -8.44 -1.06 -0.36
C ASN A 45 -8.10 0.29 0.27
N ASN A 46 -8.82 1.35 -0.11
CA ASN A 46 -8.62 2.69 0.43
C ASN A 46 -9.30 2.94 1.79
N GLY A 47 -9.90 1.90 2.37
CA GLY A 47 -10.58 1.95 3.66
C GLY A 47 -12.07 2.29 3.56
N VAL A 48 -12.88 1.55 4.33
CA VAL A 48 -14.33 1.77 4.45
C VAL A 48 -14.64 2.34 5.83
N PRO A 49 -15.29 3.52 5.94
CA PRO A 49 -15.64 4.09 7.22
C PRO A 49 -16.73 3.25 7.91
N TYR A 50 -16.60 3.05 9.22
CA TYR A 50 -17.65 2.46 10.04
C TYR A 50 -17.59 3.01 11.48
N LYS A 51 -18.64 2.76 12.25
CA LYS A 51 -18.73 3.17 13.66
C LYS A 51 -18.74 1.94 14.54
N SER A 52 -18.09 2.02 15.70
CA SER A 52 -18.22 1.00 16.75
C SER A 52 -18.66 1.64 18.05
N GLU A 53 -19.65 1.05 18.69
CA GLU A 53 -20.14 1.47 20.00
C GLU A 53 -19.38 0.73 21.11
N PHE A 54 -18.95 1.46 22.12
CA PHE A 54 -18.29 0.90 23.29
C PHE A 54 -19.04 1.32 24.56
N GLY A 55 -19.50 0.33 25.33
CA GLY A 55 -20.30 0.52 26.55
C GLY A 55 -21.77 0.16 26.36
N THR A 56 -22.54 0.20 27.44
CA THR A 56 -23.99 -0.10 27.47
C THR A 56 -24.77 1.08 28.03
N GLY A 57 -25.90 1.42 27.40
CA GLY A 57 -26.82 2.48 27.88
C GLY A 57 -26.33 3.90 27.60
N GLU A 58 -26.67 4.85 28.48
CA GLU A 58 -26.41 6.30 28.32
C GLU A 58 -24.92 6.70 28.25
N ARG A 59 -23.99 5.78 28.51
CA ARG A 59 -22.53 6.00 28.42
C ARG A 59 -21.89 5.41 27.18
N ALA A 60 -22.68 4.92 26.22
CA ALA A 60 -22.16 4.39 24.96
C ALA A 60 -21.36 5.47 24.24
N ARG A 61 -20.06 5.22 24.06
CA ARG A 61 -19.20 6.06 23.24
C ARG A 61 -19.15 5.48 21.83
N VAL A 62 -19.56 6.29 20.86
CA VAL A 62 -19.41 5.97 19.44
C VAL A 62 -17.99 6.35 19.02
N LEU A 63 -17.24 5.38 18.49
CA LEU A 63 -15.91 5.59 17.93
C LEU A 63 -15.98 5.48 16.42
N ASP A 64 -15.50 6.51 15.73
CA ASP A 64 -15.31 6.47 14.28
C ASP A 64 -14.07 5.63 13.94
N LYS A 65 -14.25 4.70 12.98
CA LYS A 65 -13.22 3.76 12.55
C LYS A 65 -13.15 3.69 11.03
N ILE A 66 -12.06 3.11 10.55
CA ILE A 66 -11.91 2.65 9.18
C ILE A 66 -11.63 1.14 9.18
N ARG A 67 -12.15 0.45 8.17
CA ARG A 67 -11.84 -0.95 7.89
C ARG A 67 -10.94 -0.99 6.67
N LEU A 68 -9.72 -1.49 6.84
CA LEU A 68 -8.86 -1.85 5.73
C LEU A 68 -8.99 -3.35 5.46
N GLU A 69 -8.98 -3.72 4.19
CA GLU A 69 -8.68 -5.08 3.79
C GLU A 69 -7.18 -5.18 3.59
N ILE A 70 -6.57 -6.18 4.21
CA ILE A 70 -5.12 -6.34 4.19
C ILE A 70 -4.71 -7.77 3.85
N LYS A 71 -3.48 -7.93 3.39
CA LYS A 71 -2.83 -9.22 3.23
C LYS A 71 -1.55 -9.28 4.07
N THR A 72 -1.43 -10.32 4.91
CA THR A 72 -0.25 -10.63 5.74
C THR A 72 0.04 -12.13 5.60
N ASP A 73 1.29 -12.53 5.40
CA ASP A 73 1.70 -13.94 5.30
C ASP A 73 0.83 -14.79 4.34
N ASN A 74 0.43 -14.17 3.23
CA ASN A 74 -0.46 -14.70 2.20
C ASN A 74 -1.96 -14.84 2.53
N GLU A 75 -2.39 -14.49 3.73
CA GLU A 75 -3.78 -14.52 4.16
C GLU A 75 -4.43 -13.12 4.10
N ARG A 76 -5.74 -13.07 3.85
CA ARG A 76 -6.51 -11.82 3.78
C ARG A 76 -7.29 -11.59 5.07
N TRP A 77 -7.31 -10.34 5.53
CA TRP A 77 -7.93 -9.97 6.79
C TRP A 77 -8.65 -8.63 6.72
N ASN A 78 -9.60 -8.44 7.65
CA ASN A 78 -10.12 -7.12 8.01
C ASN A 78 -9.26 -6.49 9.10
N TRP A 79 -8.82 -5.25 8.92
CA TRP A 79 -8.12 -4.50 9.95
C TRP A 79 -8.89 -3.24 10.33
N GLY A 80 -9.37 -3.21 11.57
CA GLY A 80 -10.13 -2.09 12.12
C GLY A 80 -9.21 -1.09 12.81
N ILE A 81 -9.20 0.15 12.32
CA ILE A 81 -8.38 1.23 12.85
C ILE A 81 -9.28 2.35 13.35
N THR A 82 -9.05 2.81 14.58
CA THR A 82 -9.77 3.95 15.13
C THR A 82 -9.23 5.24 14.55
N LYS A 83 -10.11 6.16 14.13
CA LYS A 83 -9.71 7.46 13.60
C LYS A 83 -9.08 8.30 14.72
N GLY A 84 -7.76 8.34 14.72
CA GLY A 84 -6.97 9.19 15.61
C GLY A 84 -6.92 10.63 15.11
N LYS A 85 -6.67 11.57 16.02
CA LYS A 85 -6.58 13.01 15.68
C LYS A 85 -5.16 13.50 15.41
N THR A 86 -4.14 12.66 15.61
CA THR A 86 -2.73 13.05 15.54
C THR A 86 -2.00 12.32 14.43
N ARG A 87 -1.03 12.98 13.79
CA ARG A 87 -0.14 12.37 12.78
C ARG A 87 0.66 11.18 13.31
N LYS A 88 0.95 11.16 14.62
CA LYS A 88 1.64 10.04 15.29
C LYS A 88 0.76 8.80 15.47
N SER A 89 -0.57 8.95 15.50
CA SER A 89 -1.46 7.79 15.57
C SER A 89 -1.35 6.93 14.31
N LEU A 90 -1.67 5.64 14.40
CA LEU A 90 -1.68 4.75 13.24
C LEU A 90 -2.51 5.32 12.08
N TYR A 91 -3.71 5.83 12.38
CA TYR A 91 -4.55 6.48 11.39
C TYR A 91 -3.86 7.70 10.76
N GLY A 92 -3.21 8.54 11.57
CA GLY A 92 -2.46 9.70 11.08
C GLY A 92 -1.25 9.32 10.21
N GLN A 93 -0.52 8.27 10.57
CA GLN A 93 0.60 7.74 9.77
C GLN A 93 0.10 7.24 8.41
N LEU A 94 -1.02 6.51 8.38
CA LEU A 94 -1.66 6.09 7.14
C LEU A 94 -2.13 7.28 6.30
N CYS A 95 -2.71 8.33 6.90
CA CYS A 95 -3.05 9.54 6.16
C CYS A 95 -1.83 10.19 5.49
N THR A 96 -0.68 10.24 6.18
CA THR A 96 0.57 10.77 5.59
C THR A 96 1.08 9.91 4.44
N ILE A 97 0.91 8.58 4.51
CA ILE A 97 1.24 7.68 3.39
C ILE A 97 0.30 7.93 2.21
N ALA A 98 -1.00 8.03 2.47
CA ALA A 98 -1.99 8.32 1.44
C ALA A 98 -1.72 9.66 0.75
N GLU A 99 -1.37 10.70 1.51
CA GLU A 99 -1.00 12.03 0.99
C GLU A 99 0.17 11.95 0.00
N LYS A 100 1.17 11.09 0.26
CA LYS A 100 2.29 10.84 -0.67
C LYS A 100 1.90 10.01 -1.89
N ASN A 101 0.85 9.21 -1.78
CA ASN A 101 0.36 8.31 -2.82
C ASN A 101 -0.93 8.85 -3.46
N GLU A 102 -0.98 10.16 -3.74
CA GLU A 102 -2.10 10.82 -4.43
C GLU A 102 -3.49 10.59 -3.78
N GLY A 103 -3.52 10.48 -2.46
CA GLY A 103 -4.72 10.23 -1.68
C GLY A 103 -5.14 8.76 -1.59
N ARG A 104 -4.29 7.81 -1.99
CA ARG A 104 -4.62 6.36 -2.01
C ARG A 104 -3.77 5.54 -1.04
N LEU A 105 -4.37 4.50 -0.47
CA LEU A 105 -3.71 3.50 0.36
C LEU A 105 -3.70 2.11 -0.28
N GLU A 106 -4.62 1.85 -1.20
CA GLU A 106 -4.67 0.60 -1.94
C GLU A 106 -3.32 0.32 -2.61
N LYS A 107 -2.93 -0.96 -2.64
CA LYS A 107 -1.65 -1.44 -3.21
C LYS A 107 -0.41 -0.95 -2.47
N THR A 108 -0.56 -0.30 -1.32
CA THR A 108 0.59 0.06 -0.49
C THR A 108 1.01 -1.12 0.37
N LYS A 109 2.28 -1.47 0.31
CA LYS A 109 2.98 -2.40 1.21
C LYS A 109 3.63 -1.61 2.32
N ILE A 110 3.27 -1.90 3.57
CA ILE A 110 3.85 -1.27 4.76
C ILE A 110 4.58 -2.28 5.63
N THR A 111 5.65 -1.82 6.27
CA THR A 111 6.30 -2.53 7.37
C THR A 111 5.76 -1.97 8.69
N LEU A 112 4.94 -2.74 9.40
CA LEU A 112 4.33 -2.36 10.67
C LEU A 112 5.10 -2.96 11.85
N LEU A 113 5.50 -2.13 12.80
CA LEU A 113 6.00 -2.53 14.11
C LEU A 113 4.92 -2.30 15.17
N VAL A 114 4.55 -3.36 15.88
CA VAL A 114 3.64 -3.31 17.02
C VAL A 114 4.44 -3.53 18.28
N LYS A 115 4.41 -2.57 19.21
CA LYS A 115 5.06 -2.63 20.52
C LYS A 115 4.03 -2.66 21.64
N GLY A 116 4.35 -3.34 22.73
CA GLY A 116 3.49 -3.38 23.92
C GLY A 116 2.32 -4.35 23.81
N LYS A 117 1.48 -4.38 24.85
CA LYS A 117 0.42 -5.40 25.02
C LYS A 117 -0.90 -4.78 25.44
N GLY A 118 -2.00 -5.47 25.14
CA GLY A 118 -3.35 -5.05 25.54
C GLY A 118 -3.74 -3.68 24.98
N LYS A 119 -4.09 -2.75 25.88
CA LYS A 119 -4.52 -1.39 25.55
C LYS A 119 -3.36 -0.43 25.28
N ASP A 120 -2.15 -0.79 25.72
CA ASP A 120 -0.94 0.04 25.59
C ASP A 120 -0.14 -0.32 24.33
N LYS A 121 -0.83 -0.86 23.30
CA LYS A 121 -0.20 -1.18 22.02
C LYS A 121 0.09 0.10 21.24
N GLU A 122 1.35 0.26 20.87
CA GLU A 122 1.81 1.29 19.95
C GLU A 122 2.04 0.68 18.56
N TYR A 123 1.63 1.40 17.53
CA TYR A 123 1.74 0.99 16.13
C TYR A 123 2.60 2.00 15.39
N ILE A 124 3.68 1.53 14.77
CA ILE A 124 4.67 2.36 14.07
C ILE A 124 4.85 1.79 12.67
N ILE A 125 4.62 2.60 11.63
CA ILE A 125 4.94 2.25 10.26
C ILE A 125 6.39 2.66 9.99
N LEU A 126 7.25 1.67 9.75
CA LEU A 126 8.68 1.87 9.50
C LEU A 126 8.95 2.26 8.04
N GLU A 127 8.25 1.60 7.11
CA GLU A 127 8.42 1.76 5.67
C GLU A 127 7.06 1.63 4.99
N ALA A 128 6.89 2.33 3.87
CA ALA A 128 5.73 2.24 3.01
C ALA A 128 6.16 2.37 1.54
N ILE A 129 5.80 1.37 0.73
CA ILE A 129 6.12 1.30 -0.70
C ILE A 129 4.81 1.08 -1.45
N ASN A 130 4.57 1.81 -2.53
CA ASN A 130 3.41 1.57 -3.38
C ASN A 130 3.79 0.49 -4.42
N ASP A 131 3.00 -0.59 -4.56
CA ASP A 131 3.28 -1.65 -5.54
C ASP A 131 3.28 -1.09 -6.99
N GLU A 132 2.63 0.05 -7.26
CA GLU A 132 2.71 0.73 -8.58
C GLU A 132 4.08 1.35 -8.82
N SER A 133 4.66 2.04 -7.82
CA SER A 133 6.03 2.56 -7.92
C SER A 133 7.06 1.43 -8.03
N GLU A 134 6.86 0.30 -7.32
CA GLU A 134 7.75 -0.87 -7.41
C GLU A 134 7.65 -1.56 -8.78
N LYS A 135 6.48 -1.54 -9.44
CA LYS A 135 6.31 -2.09 -10.80
C LYS A 135 6.90 -1.19 -11.88
N GLU A 136 6.75 0.13 -11.74
CA GLU A 136 7.35 1.10 -12.65
C GLU A 136 8.87 1.04 -12.59
N GLU A 137 9.46 1.00 -11.39
CA GLU A 137 10.90 0.85 -11.18
C GLU A 137 11.42 -0.47 -11.79
N ASN A 138 10.74 -1.59 -11.53
CA ASN A 138 11.07 -2.88 -12.16
C ASN A 138 10.90 -2.89 -13.69
N SER A 139 9.94 -2.12 -14.23
CA SER A 139 9.73 -2.01 -15.68
C SER A 139 10.83 -1.16 -16.33
N LEU A 140 11.22 -0.07 -15.68
CA LEU A 140 12.28 0.82 -16.14
C LEU A 140 13.63 0.11 -16.12
N GLU A 141 13.95 -0.62 -15.05
CA GLU A 141 15.17 -1.41 -14.97
C GLU A 141 15.26 -2.48 -16.06
N ARG A 142 14.14 -3.14 -16.39
CA ARG A 142 14.10 -4.13 -17.48
C ARG A 142 14.32 -3.48 -18.82
N LEU A 143 13.73 -2.31 -19.04
CA LEU A 143 13.96 -1.52 -20.26
C LEU A 143 15.43 -1.10 -20.36
N ALA A 144 15.99 -0.53 -19.29
CA ALA A 144 17.39 -0.14 -19.20
C ALA A 144 18.34 -1.32 -19.50
N LYS A 145 18.13 -2.48 -18.89
CA LYS A 145 18.92 -3.69 -19.17
C LYS A 145 18.80 -4.15 -20.63
N GLY A 146 17.60 -4.05 -21.22
CA GLY A 146 17.36 -4.35 -22.63
C GLY A 146 18.08 -3.40 -23.57
N LEU A 147 18.00 -2.09 -23.31
CA LEU A 147 18.71 -1.06 -24.08
C LEU A 147 20.23 -1.23 -23.98
N LEU A 148 20.76 -1.43 -22.78
CA LEU A 148 22.19 -1.67 -22.56
C LEU A 148 22.69 -2.87 -23.38
N SER A 149 21.91 -3.96 -23.40
CA SER A 149 22.23 -5.16 -24.19
C SER A 149 22.25 -4.87 -25.69
N TYR A 150 21.26 -4.13 -26.19
CA TYR A 150 21.20 -3.72 -27.60
C TYR A 150 22.39 -2.83 -28.00
N ILE A 151 22.71 -1.83 -27.16
CA ILE A 151 23.82 -0.91 -27.40
C ILE A 151 25.15 -1.67 -27.40
N GLY A 152 25.36 -2.58 -26.45
CA GLY A 152 26.56 -3.42 -26.39
C GLY A 152 26.77 -4.25 -27.67
N LEU A 153 25.71 -4.90 -28.16
CA LEU A 153 25.75 -5.68 -29.42
C LEU A 153 26.09 -4.82 -30.65
N LYS A 154 25.67 -3.55 -30.67
CA LYS A 154 25.99 -2.62 -31.76
C LYS A 154 27.41 -2.07 -31.64
N GLY A 155 27.87 -1.78 -30.42
CA GLY A 155 29.23 -1.33 -30.12
C GLY A 155 30.29 -2.36 -30.49
N GLU A 156 30.02 -3.66 -30.26
CA GLU A 156 30.90 -4.76 -30.70
C GLU A 156 31.09 -4.78 -32.23
N ASN A 157 30.06 -4.34 -32.98
CA ASN A 157 30.12 -4.19 -34.43
C ASN A 157 30.72 -2.86 -34.90
N HIS A 158 31.41 -2.13 -34.00
CA HIS A 158 32.04 -0.82 -34.24
C HIS A 158 31.07 0.26 -34.74
N LYS A 159 29.79 0.16 -34.35
CA LYS A 159 28.78 1.19 -34.62
C LYS A 159 28.45 1.93 -33.34
N ASN A 160 28.68 3.24 -33.37
CA ASN A 160 28.18 4.15 -32.34
C ASN A 160 26.65 4.19 -32.42
N VAL A 161 25.98 4.04 -31.28
CA VAL A 161 24.51 4.12 -31.20
C VAL A 161 24.14 5.52 -30.77
N LYS A 162 23.21 6.16 -31.50
CA LYS A 162 22.65 7.47 -31.12
C LYS A 162 21.29 7.32 -30.45
N LYS A 163 20.93 8.27 -29.59
CA LYS A 163 19.57 8.36 -29.00
C LYS A 163 18.47 8.25 -30.06
N GLU A 164 18.62 8.97 -31.17
CA GLU A 164 17.68 8.93 -32.30
C GLU A 164 17.50 7.52 -32.89
N GLU A 165 18.54 6.67 -32.90
CA GLU A 165 18.39 5.29 -33.35
C GLU A 165 17.49 4.50 -32.41
N LEU A 166 17.61 4.71 -31.09
CA LEU A 166 16.76 4.04 -30.10
C LEU A 166 15.30 4.46 -30.27
N TYR A 167 15.02 5.76 -30.42
CA TYR A 167 13.66 6.27 -30.61
C TYR A 167 12.98 5.68 -31.86
N ASN A 168 13.74 5.48 -32.93
CA ASN A 168 13.21 4.90 -34.17
C ASN A 168 13.14 3.37 -34.16
N THR A 169 13.95 2.71 -33.33
CA THR A 169 14.05 1.24 -33.29
C THR A 169 13.00 0.62 -32.36
N PHE A 170 12.74 1.26 -31.23
CA PHE A 170 11.83 0.75 -30.23
C PHE A 170 10.47 1.44 -30.34
N ASP A 171 9.39 0.66 -30.37
CA ASP A 171 8.00 1.18 -30.29
C ASP A 171 7.67 1.60 -28.84
N ILE A 172 8.46 2.54 -28.33
CA ILE A 172 8.44 3.04 -26.95
C ILE A 172 8.57 4.55 -27.02
N SER A 173 7.85 5.27 -26.18
CA SER A 173 7.93 6.75 -26.10
C SER A 173 9.35 7.23 -25.77
N GLU A 174 9.78 8.32 -26.40
CA GLU A 174 11.10 8.94 -26.20
C GLU A 174 11.40 9.18 -24.71
N ASP A 175 10.43 9.73 -23.96
CA ASP A 175 10.56 9.98 -22.51
C ASP A 175 10.98 8.73 -21.72
N LYS A 176 10.43 7.56 -22.06
CA LYS A 176 10.76 6.30 -21.37
C LYS A 176 12.13 5.77 -21.74
N ILE A 177 12.57 6.05 -22.96
CA ILE A 177 13.93 5.72 -23.39
C ILE A 177 14.90 6.62 -22.66
N ASP A 178 14.60 7.91 -22.54
CA ASP A 178 15.43 8.86 -21.79
C ASP A 178 15.51 8.50 -20.30
N ASP A 179 14.38 8.20 -19.64
CA ASP A 179 14.38 7.74 -18.25
C ASP A 179 15.27 6.50 -18.04
N ALA A 180 15.28 5.58 -19.00
CA ALA A 180 16.08 4.37 -18.93
C ALA A 180 17.57 4.64 -19.17
N LEU A 181 17.90 5.58 -20.07
CA LEU A 181 19.27 6.01 -20.30
C LEU A 181 19.83 6.78 -19.09
N ASP A 182 19.02 7.66 -18.48
CA ASP A 182 19.37 8.38 -17.25
C ASP A 182 19.66 7.41 -16.10
N LEU A 183 18.90 6.31 -16.00
CA LEU A 183 19.17 5.25 -15.02
C LEU A 183 20.52 4.58 -15.28
N LEU A 184 20.83 4.21 -16.52
CA LEU A 184 22.09 3.57 -16.89
C LEU A 184 23.31 4.51 -16.70
N GLU A 185 23.15 5.81 -16.97
CA GLU A 185 24.20 6.81 -16.76
C GLU A 185 24.47 7.01 -15.25
N LYS A 186 23.41 7.06 -14.43
CA LYS A 186 23.54 7.09 -12.95
C LYS A 186 24.20 5.85 -12.37
N GLU A 187 24.08 4.71 -13.03
CA GLU A 187 24.73 3.44 -12.66
C GLU A 187 26.13 3.27 -13.26
N ASP A 188 26.69 4.30 -13.89
CA ASP A 188 27.99 4.30 -14.57
C ASP A 188 28.12 3.17 -15.62
N LYS A 189 27.02 2.79 -16.28
CA LYS A 189 27.01 1.76 -17.34
C LYS A 189 27.23 2.32 -18.73
N ILE A 190 26.85 3.58 -18.92
CA ILE A 190 27.00 4.31 -20.17
C ILE A 190 27.42 5.75 -19.88
N SER A 191 27.90 6.43 -20.91
CA SER A 191 28.02 7.88 -20.96
C SER A 191 27.38 8.40 -22.23
N ILE A 192 26.70 9.55 -22.15
CA ILE A 192 26.07 10.17 -23.32
C ILE A 192 26.86 11.41 -23.72
N GLU A 193 27.36 11.43 -24.95
CA GLU A 193 28.08 12.57 -25.51
C GLU A 193 27.11 13.70 -25.90
N LEU A 194 27.63 14.93 -26.02
CA LEU A 194 26.84 16.13 -26.36
C LEU A 194 26.08 16.01 -27.70
N ASP A 195 26.55 15.16 -28.61
CA ASP A 195 25.93 14.93 -29.92
C ASP A 195 24.88 13.78 -29.91
N GLY A 196 24.54 13.29 -28.72
CA GLY A 196 23.57 12.21 -28.50
C GLY A 196 24.13 10.79 -28.73
N THR A 197 25.44 10.65 -28.91
CA THR A 197 26.11 9.35 -29.01
C THR A 197 26.18 8.68 -27.64
N ILE A 198 25.84 7.38 -27.59
CA ILE A 198 25.85 6.58 -26.36
C ILE A 198 27.06 5.65 -26.39
N VAL A 199 27.88 5.75 -25.34
CA VAL A 199 29.09 4.94 -25.16
C VAL A 199 28.89 4.04 -23.95
N VAL A 200 29.18 2.74 -24.09
CA VAL A 200 29.13 1.78 -22.98
C VAL A 200 30.46 1.82 -22.23
N LEU A 201 30.41 1.81 -20.90
CA LEU A 201 31.55 1.91 -19.99
C LEU A 201 32.02 0.55 -19.45
#